data_AF-A0A1W9RQP0-F1
#
_entry.id   AF-A0A1W9RQP0-F1
#
_cell.length_a   1.000
_cell.length_b   1.000
_cell.length_c   1.000
_cell.angle_alpha   90.00
_cell.angle_beta   90.00
_cell.angle_gamma   90.00
#
_symmetry.space_group_name_H-M   'P 1'
#
loop_
_entity.id
_entity.type
_entity.pdbx_description
1 polymer ?
#
loop_
_entity_poly.entity_id
_entity_poly.type
_entity_poly.pdbx_seq_one_letter_code
_entity_poly.pdbx_strand_id
1 'polypeptide(L)'
;MKANNTKFICEIQGNFLKIARFDLNEKKKTIKNILWEVIDIQDKEEIKKKVKLLLEKFHFRNTPIIVSLPRNLVTYRILRIPSQNEEEIEKIVSLQAPQLLPYSSEELITAYSIIRRDKEGYSFVSLIVVRKDIIENLMHIFSEEKKYLEKIILSSYGVYNAYRLMRPKEKEVVLVVNIDSPFSEIIIGKEKHLLFSRAFKFSQSDFISEIEKTVRVYEKENIEGKPQKFILSGRISELRELKLELERKLEIQGEVISLEEEFKISDLIKNVSSTSFSLTTFLGLLLGKIDENLNLIPSSLKKEREKIYLKKEFFKIINLLIGTLFFLSLPTIKDFYNKIRYLKKLKSQLSEVSSYVEKLKKKKEFLEIVKKNQNNLKIIDFFYKMSDIIPQNLFLTEFSYDKERLLLRGEAKNSSSIFRFSSSLKKLPFLKKVKVFYVKERRANERKIMQFKIECILKK
;
A
#
# COMPACT_ATOMS: atom_id res chain seq x y z
N MET A 1 -8.32 13.28 -4.80
CA MET A 1 -8.73 13.65 -3.42
C MET A 1 -8.92 15.15 -3.40
N LYS A 2 -10.11 15.66 -3.04
CA LYS A 2 -10.29 17.11 -2.81
C LYS A 2 -9.27 17.53 -1.76
N ALA A 3 -8.49 18.57 -2.02
CA ALA A 3 -7.67 19.17 -0.98
C ALA A 3 -8.62 19.50 0.17
N ASN A 4 -8.35 18.99 1.37
CA ASN A 4 -9.12 19.39 2.53
C ASN A 4 -8.84 20.87 2.74
N ASN A 5 -9.76 21.70 2.26
CA ASN A 5 -9.73 23.15 2.35
C ASN A 5 -9.99 23.66 3.76
N THR A 6 -9.88 22.79 4.74
CA THR A 6 -10.09 23.10 6.14
C THR A 6 -8.76 22.94 6.84
N LYS A 7 -8.47 23.82 7.80
CA LYS A 7 -7.36 23.66 8.74
C LYS A 7 -7.85 23.85 10.15
N PHE A 8 -7.30 23.08 11.07
CA PHE A 8 -7.51 23.26 12.50
C PHE A 8 -6.28 23.91 13.10
N ILE A 9 -6.49 24.89 13.97
CA ILE A 9 -5.44 25.48 14.78
C ILE A 9 -5.88 25.41 16.23
N CYS A 10 -4.97 25.03 17.11
CA CYS A 10 -5.24 24.93 18.53
C CYS A 10 -4.06 25.42 19.35
N GLU A 11 -4.36 25.91 20.55
CA GLU A 11 -3.37 26.40 21.51
C GLU A 11 -3.85 26.05 22.92
N ILE A 12 -2.94 25.54 23.73
CA ILE A 12 -3.20 25.24 25.14
C ILE A 12 -2.30 26.15 25.96
N GLN A 13 -2.90 27.09 26.69
CA GLN A 13 -2.18 28.13 27.41
C GLN A 13 -2.74 28.29 28.83
N GLY A 14 -1.95 27.95 29.84
CA GLY A 14 -2.43 27.88 31.22
C GLY A 14 -3.54 26.83 31.35
N ASN A 15 -4.72 27.26 31.78
CA ASN A 15 -5.92 26.43 31.87
C ASN A 15 -6.82 26.56 30.64
N PHE A 16 -6.44 27.33 29.61
CA PHE A 16 -7.31 27.58 28.47
C PHE A 16 -6.91 26.75 27.25
N LEU A 17 -7.89 26.10 26.62
CA LEU A 17 -7.78 25.50 25.30
C LEU A 17 -8.52 26.38 24.31
N LYS A 18 -7.77 26.94 23.36
CA LYS A 18 -8.27 27.66 22.19
C LYS A 18 -8.27 26.71 21.01
N ILE A 19 -9.37 26.60 20.29
CA ILE A 19 -9.44 25.82 19.05
C ILE A 19 -10.21 26.60 17.98
N ALA A 20 -9.69 26.57 16.75
CA ALA A 20 -10.36 27.11 15.59
C ALA A 20 -10.34 26.11 14.44
N ARG A 21 -11.45 26.03 13.74
CA ARG A 21 -11.55 25.45 12.40
C ARG A 21 -11.69 26.59 11.39
N PHE A 22 -10.78 26.62 10.43
CA PHE A 22 -10.81 27.55 9.31
C PHE A 22 -11.19 26.80 8.04
N ASP A 23 -12.29 27.20 7.40
CA ASP A 23 -12.62 26.77 6.04
C ASP A 23 -12.08 27.80 5.05
N LEU A 24 -11.22 27.38 4.13
CA LEU A 24 -10.55 28.19 3.13
C LEU A 24 -11.22 28.06 1.76
N ASN A 25 -11.08 29.07 0.91
CA ASN A 25 -11.51 29.04 -0.48
C ASN A 25 -10.40 28.52 -1.40
N GLU A 26 -10.68 27.51 -2.25
CA GLU A 26 -9.69 26.81 -3.10
C GLU A 26 -8.92 27.76 -4.02
N LYS A 27 -9.55 28.86 -4.47
CA LYS A 27 -8.98 29.74 -5.50
C LYS A 27 -8.38 31.04 -4.99
N LYS A 28 -8.81 31.54 -3.83
CA LYS A 28 -8.48 32.92 -3.38
C LYS A 28 -7.62 32.99 -2.13
N LYS A 29 -7.29 31.86 -1.48
CA LYS A 29 -6.63 31.83 -0.15
C LYS A 29 -7.35 32.70 0.90
N THR A 30 -8.66 32.93 0.72
CA THR A 30 -9.48 33.67 1.66
C THR A 30 -10.18 32.71 2.62
N ILE A 31 -10.44 33.19 3.82
CA ILE A 31 -11.23 32.45 4.81
C ILE A 31 -12.71 32.57 4.42
N LYS A 32 -13.42 31.45 4.41
CA LYS A 32 -14.86 31.35 4.14
C LYS A 32 -15.67 31.32 5.43
N ASN A 33 -15.18 30.61 6.45
CA ASN A 33 -15.88 30.38 7.69
C ASN A 33 -14.90 30.04 8.80
N ILE A 34 -15.23 30.45 10.03
CA ILE A 34 -14.46 30.14 11.24
C ILE A 34 -15.40 29.57 12.29
N LEU A 35 -15.07 28.40 12.82
CA LEU A 35 -15.61 27.92 14.09
C LEU A 35 -14.52 28.11 15.13
N TRP A 36 -14.81 28.85 16.20
CA TRP A 36 -13.86 29.20 17.24
C TRP A 36 -14.45 28.87 18.60
N GLU A 37 -13.65 28.27 19.48
CA GLU A 37 -14.05 28.01 20.85
C GLU A 37 -12.85 28.07 21.81
N VAL A 38 -13.08 28.64 22.98
CA VAL A 38 -12.15 28.71 24.10
C VAL A 38 -12.81 28.06 25.30
N ILE A 39 -12.13 27.08 25.89
CA ILE A 39 -12.61 26.34 27.04
C ILE A 39 -11.63 26.49 28.18
N ASP A 40 -12.15 26.75 29.39
CA ASP A 40 -11.39 26.65 30.63
C ASP A 40 -11.32 25.18 31.09
N ILE A 41 -10.11 24.75 31.42
CA ILE A 41 -9.70 23.40 31.74
C ILE A 41 -9.09 23.42 33.13
N GLN A 42 -9.93 23.19 34.12
CA GLN A 42 -9.52 23.09 35.51
C GLN A 42 -8.71 21.82 35.79
N ASP A 43 -9.04 20.71 35.10
CA ASP A 43 -8.33 19.44 35.22
C ASP A 43 -7.57 19.11 33.92
N LYS A 44 -6.24 18.97 34.05
CA LYS A 44 -5.35 18.66 32.93
C LYS A 44 -5.57 17.25 32.37
N GLU A 45 -6.07 16.31 33.18
CA GLU A 45 -6.41 14.95 32.74
C GLU A 45 -7.57 14.97 31.73
N GLU A 46 -8.46 15.96 31.81
CA GLU A 46 -9.60 16.09 30.90
C GLU A 46 -9.26 16.73 29.55
N ILE A 47 -8.07 17.33 29.38
CA ILE A 47 -7.70 18.07 28.16
C ILE A 47 -7.92 17.22 26.92
N LYS A 48 -7.44 15.98 26.94
CA LYS A 48 -7.58 15.03 25.82
C LYS A 48 -9.05 14.80 25.45
N LYS A 49 -9.91 14.62 26.46
CA LYS A 49 -11.34 14.38 26.29
C LYS A 49 -12.03 15.62 25.71
N LYS A 50 -11.70 16.81 26.22
CA LYS A 50 -12.23 18.09 25.73
C LYS A 50 -11.79 18.41 24.30
N VAL A 51 -10.52 18.17 23.96
CA VAL A 51 -10.01 18.30 22.58
C VAL A 51 -10.79 17.40 21.63
N LYS A 52 -10.98 16.12 21.99
CA LYS A 52 -11.74 15.17 21.17
C LYS A 52 -13.18 15.63 20.93
N LEU A 53 -13.88 16.03 21.99
CA LEU A 53 -15.26 16.54 21.90
C LEU A 53 -15.34 17.77 20.98
N LEU A 54 -14.38 18.70 21.08
CA LEU A 54 -14.32 19.88 20.23
C LEU A 54 -14.04 19.56 18.76
N LEU A 55 -13.12 18.62 18.50
CA LEU A 55 -12.85 18.16 17.14
C LEU A 55 -14.08 17.49 16.52
N GLU A 56 -14.79 16.67 17.28
CA GLU A 56 -16.07 16.06 16.85
C GLU A 56 -17.14 17.12 16.59
N LYS A 57 -17.31 18.08 17.51
CA LYS A 57 -18.23 19.24 17.38
C LYS A 57 -17.93 20.05 16.13
N PHE A 58 -16.66 20.25 15.80
CA PHE A 58 -16.23 20.99 14.62
C PHE A 58 -16.15 20.12 13.36
N HIS A 59 -16.70 18.90 13.39
CA HIS A 59 -16.74 17.95 12.28
C HIS A 59 -15.37 17.66 11.67
N PHE A 60 -14.39 17.38 12.52
CA PHE A 60 -13.06 16.97 12.10
C PHE A 60 -13.11 15.75 11.17
N ARG A 61 -12.48 15.85 9.99
CA ARG A 61 -12.46 14.78 8.97
C ARG A 61 -11.10 14.68 8.30
N ASN A 62 -10.17 14.05 9.01
CA ASN A 62 -8.81 13.81 8.49
C ASN A 62 -8.13 15.10 8.04
N THR A 63 -8.35 16.18 8.80
CA THR A 63 -7.99 17.55 8.44
C THR A 63 -6.67 17.92 9.11
N PRO A 64 -5.77 18.67 8.47
CA PRO A 64 -4.52 19.08 9.13
C PRO A 64 -4.76 19.93 10.38
N ILE A 65 -4.01 19.64 11.45
CA ILE A 65 -4.01 20.34 12.73
C ILE A 65 -2.66 21.04 12.91
N ILE A 66 -2.67 22.34 13.20
CA ILE A 66 -1.50 23.11 13.60
C ILE A 66 -1.64 23.44 15.09
N VAL A 67 -0.64 23.12 15.89
CA VAL A 67 -0.59 23.51 17.30
C VAL A 67 0.28 24.75 17.42
N SER A 68 -0.28 25.82 17.98
CA SER A 68 0.48 26.97 18.46
C SER A 68 1.07 26.61 19.82
N LEU A 69 2.39 26.67 19.94
CA LEU A 69 3.12 26.45 21.18
C LEU A 69 3.32 27.79 21.88
N PRO A 70 2.75 28.00 23.09
CA PRO A 70 2.87 29.27 23.79
C PRO A 70 4.32 29.69 24.06
N ARG A 71 4.61 30.97 23.82
CA ARG A 71 5.95 31.53 23.97
C ARG A 71 6.55 31.37 25.37
N ASN A 72 5.75 31.34 26.44
CA ASN A 72 6.23 31.18 27.81
C ASN A 72 6.80 29.77 28.13
N LEU A 73 6.63 28.79 27.25
CA LEU A 73 7.13 27.41 27.42
C LEU A 73 8.47 27.15 26.72
N VAL A 74 9.04 28.18 26.09
CA VAL A 74 10.12 28.05 25.11
C VAL A 74 11.26 28.98 25.46
N THR A 75 12.49 28.56 25.18
CA THR A 75 13.66 29.45 25.16
C THR A 75 13.92 29.88 23.71
N TYR A 76 14.00 31.20 23.49
CA TYR A 76 14.29 31.79 22.19
C TYR A 76 15.58 32.61 22.28
N ARG A 77 16.52 32.39 21.35
CA ARG A 77 17.80 33.10 21.28
C ARG A 77 18.21 33.32 19.83
N ILE A 78 19.01 34.36 19.60
CA ILE A 78 19.75 34.50 18.34
C ILE A 78 21.18 34.09 18.58
N LEU A 79 21.69 33.25 17.67
CA LEU A 79 23.07 32.78 17.67
C LEU A 79 23.77 33.26 16.41
N ARG A 80 25.04 33.63 16.55
CA ARG A 80 25.95 33.83 15.42
C ARG A 80 26.75 32.53 15.24
N ILE A 81 26.53 31.84 14.13
CA ILE A 81 27.09 30.52 13.83
C ILE A 81 28.17 30.66 12.76
N PRO A 82 29.37 30.07 12.95
CA PRO A 82 30.50 30.17 12.00
C PRO A 82 30.33 29.21 10.81
N SER A 83 29.15 29.20 10.18
CA SER A 83 28.90 28.42 8.97
C SER A 83 27.72 29.00 8.19
N GLN A 84 27.72 28.76 6.88
CA GLN A 84 26.60 29.03 5.98
C GLN A 84 25.90 27.76 5.49
N ASN A 85 26.51 26.59 5.72
CA ASN A 85 25.98 25.29 5.34
C ASN A 85 24.86 24.88 6.32
N GLU A 86 23.70 24.50 5.80
CA GLU A 86 22.51 24.21 6.62
C GLU A 86 22.67 22.97 7.50
N GLU A 87 23.33 21.91 7.02
CA GLU A 87 23.57 20.70 7.80
C GLU A 87 24.55 20.95 8.97
N GLU A 88 25.54 21.80 8.73
CA GLU A 88 26.49 22.21 9.77
C GLU A 88 25.82 23.13 10.81
N ILE A 89 25.00 24.08 10.35
CA ILE A 89 24.19 24.93 11.21
C ILE A 89 23.30 24.08 12.12
N GLU A 90 22.59 23.08 11.57
CA GLU A 90 21.72 22.19 12.36
C GLU A 90 22.52 21.47 13.48
N LYS A 91 23.70 20.93 13.15
CA LYS A 91 24.58 20.28 14.14
C LYS A 91 25.02 21.25 15.24
N ILE A 92 25.48 22.45 14.86
CA ILE A 92 25.96 23.46 15.82
C ILE A 92 24.80 23.92 16.72
N VAL A 93 23.63 24.17 16.14
CA VAL A 93 22.42 24.55 16.89
C VAL A 93 22.07 23.49 17.94
N SER A 94 22.08 22.21 17.57
CA SER A 94 21.79 21.12 18.51
C SER A 94 22.81 21.01 19.65
N LEU A 95 24.08 21.37 19.40
CA LEU A 95 25.13 21.40 20.43
C LEU A 95 25.05 22.63 21.35
N GLN A 96 24.48 23.74 20.88
CA GLN A 96 24.31 24.97 21.65
C GLN A 96 23.08 24.93 22.57
N ALA A 97 22.07 24.14 22.24
CA ALA A 97 20.82 24.09 23.01
C ALA A 97 20.98 23.73 24.51
N PRO A 98 21.80 22.74 24.91
CA PRO A 98 22.06 22.44 26.33
C PRO A 98 22.78 23.54 27.11
N GLN A 99 23.40 24.50 26.42
CA GLN A 99 24.03 25.65 27.09
C GLN A 99 22.97 26.69 27.51
N LEU A 100 21.78 26.63 26.91
CA LEU A 100 20.69 27.57 27.17
C LEU A 100 19.73 27.09 28.26
N LEU A 101 19.70 25.80 28.55
CA LEU A 101 18.84 25.19 29.56
C LEU A 101 19.58 24.07 30.29
N PRO A 102 19.35 23.87 31.59
CA PRO A 102 20.01 22.85 32.40
C PRO A 102 19.45 21.43 32.13
N TYR A 103 19.38 21.01 30.86
CA TYR A 103 18.88 19.71 30.42
C TYR A 103 19.82 19.10 29.37
N SER A 104 19.80 17.77 29.26
CA SER A 104 20.58 17.07 28.24
C SER A 104 20.01 17.27 26.83
N SER A 105 20.83 17.09 25.79
CA SER A 105 20.37 17.20 24.39
C SER A 105 19.20 16.26 24.07
N GLU A 106 19.11 15.10 24.72
CA GLU A 106 18.05 14.10 24.49
C GLU A 106 16.69 14.51 25.07
N GLU A 107 16.70 15.43 26.03
CA GLU A 107 15.52 16.00 26.70
C GLU A 107 15.06 17.31 26.05
N LEU A 108 15.75 17.76 25.01
CA LEU A 108 15.48 19.01 24.32
C LEU A 108 15.07 18.77 22.88
N ILE A 109 14.12 19.58 22.40
CA ILE A 109 13.77 19.70 20.99
C ILE A 109 14.18 21.09 20.53
N THR A 110 14.86 21.14 19.40
CA THR A 110 15.31 22.39 18.78
C THR A 110 14.62 22.63 17.45
N ALA A 111 14.30 23.88 17.18
CA ALA A 111 13.93 24.37 15.86
C ALA A 111 14.69 25.66 15.56
N TYR A 112 14.91 25.98 14.29
CA TYR A 112 15.69 27.16 13.94
C TYR A 112 15.22 27.81 12.63
N SER A 113 15.63 29.06 12.42
CA SER A 113 15.48 29.75 11.14
C SER A 113 16.66 30.68 10.91
N ILE A 114 17.13 30.74 9.66
CA ILE A 114 18.25 31.58 9.27
C ILE A 114 17.72 33.00 9.04
N ILE A 115 18.21 33.95 9.82
CA ILE A 115 17.84 35.37 9.74
C ILE A 115 18.61 36.03 8.61
N ARG A 116 19.94 35.94 8.65
CA ARG A 116 20.82 36.50 7.63
C ARG A 116 22.13 35.73 7.60
N ARG A 117 22.80 35.79 6.45
CA ARG A 117 24.18 35.30 6.27
C ARG A 117 25.07 36.51 6.04
N ASP A 118 26.19 36.60 6.75
CA ASP A 118 27.16 37.69 6.55
C ASP A 118 28.20 37.33 5.49
N LYS A 119 29.02 38.31 5.09
CA LYS A 119 30.09 38.09 4.09
C LYS A 119 31.31 37.38 4.66
N GLU A 120 31.41 37.30 5.99
CA GLU A 120 32.53 36.68 6.72
C GLU A 120 32.35 35.16 6.88
N GLY A 121 31.25 34.60 6.35
CA GLY A 121 30.98 33.16 6.43
C GLY A 121 30.12 32.75 7.64
N TYR A 122 29.59 33.70 8.42
CA TYR A 122 28.70 33.39 9.53
C TYR A 122 27.23 33.50 9.12
N SER A 123 26.38 32.80 9.87
CA SER A 123 24.93 32.90 9.81
C SER A 123 24.38 33.35 11.16
N PHE A 124 23.46 34.32 11.13
CA PHE A 124 22.64 34.67 12.28
C PHE A 124 21.37 33.82 12.24
N VAL A 125 21.15 33.07 13.31
CA VAL A 125 20.10 32.05 13.37
C VAL A 125 19.25 32.28 14.62
N SER A 126 17.93 32.30 14.45
CA SER A 126 17.01 32.19 15.58
C SER A 126 16.93 30.73 16.01
N LEU A 127 17.24 30.46 17.27
CA LEU A 127 17.12 29.16 17.90
C LEU A 127 15.94 29.13 18.88
N ILE A 128 15.11 28.11 18.72
CA ILE A 128 13.99 27.76 19.58
C ILE A 128 14.36 26.46 20.30
N VAL A 129 14.37 26.49 21.62
CA VAL A 129 14.61 25.32 22.46
C VAL A 129 13.41 25.09 23.36
N VAL A 130 12.89 23.87 23.35
CA VAL A 130 11.77 23.44 24.19
C VAL A 130 12.10 22.10 24.82
N ARG A 131 11.61 21.86 26.05
CA ARG A 131 11.72 20.55 26.67
C ARG A 131 10.88 19.52 25.92
N LYS A 132 11.42 18.33 25.74
CA LYS A 132 10.81 17.24 24.96
C LYS A 132 9.47 16.78 25.52
N ASP A 133 9.35 16.71 26.85
CA ASP A 133 8.12 16.31 27.56
C ASP A 133 6.93 17.22 27.23
N ILE A 134 7.16 18.51 26.99
CA ILE A 134 6.10 19.46 26.58
C ILE A 134 5.52 19.05 25.23
N ILE A 135 6.39 18.73 24.27
CA ILE A 135 5.98 18.30 22.93
C ILE A 135 5.35 16.91 22.98
N GLU A 136 5.91 15.98 23.74
CA GLU A 136 5.34 14.64 23.92
C GLU A 136 3.94 14.69 24.54
N ASN A 137 3.73 15.55 25.54
CA ASN A 137 2.41 15.76 26.13
C ASN A 137 1.41 16.32 25.12
N LEU A 138 1.79 17.33 24.32
CA LEU A 138 0.95 17.82 23.22
C LEU A 138 0.60 16.69 22.24
N MET A 139 1.59 15.88 21.87
CA MET A 139 1.36 14.73 20.99
C MET A 139 0.47 13.65 21.61
N HIS A 140 0.53 13.46 22.93
CA HIS A 140 -0.34 12.54 23.67
C HIS A 140 -1.79 13.03 23.70
N ILE A 141 -2.00 14.33 23.88
CA ILE A 141 -3.32 14.98 23.80
C ILE A 141 -3.96 14.72 22.43
N PHE A 142 -3.19 14.80 21.34
CA PHE A 142 -3.63 14.52 19.98
C PHE A 142 -3.34 13.07 19.52
N SER A 143 -3.27 12.09 20.43
CA SER A 143 -2.81 10.73 20.08
C SER A 143 -3.66 10.01 19.02
N GLU A 144 -4.99 10.15 19.06
CA GLU A 144 -5.90 9.56 18.06
C GLU A 144 -5.78 10.25 16.69
N GLU A 145 -5.54 11.56 16.71
CA GLU A 145 -5.37 12.44 15.55
C GLU A 145 -3.90 12.68 15.18
N LYS A 146 -2.97 11.93 15.78
CA LYS A 146 -1.52 12.17 15.67
C LYS A 146 -1.04 12.14 14.23
N LYS A 147 -1.73 11.43 13.34
CA LYS A 147 -1.48 11.41 11.88
C LYS A 147 -1.82 12.73 11.17
N TYR A 148 -2.62 13.60 11.78
CA TYR A 148 -3.11 14.85 11.23
C TYR A 148 -2.46 16.11 11.81
N LEU A 149 -1.70 15.97 12.91
CA LEU A 149 -0.94 17.06 13.52
C LEU A 149 0.19 17.56 12.60
N GLU A 150 -0.08 18.46 11.67
CA GLU A 150 0.83 18.93 10.62
C GLU A 150 2.07 19.62 11.19
N LYS A 151 1.87 20.57 12.12
CA LYS A 151 2.93 21.42 12.66
C LYS A 151 2.72 21.73 14.14
N ILE A 152 3.82 21.87 14.88
CA ILE A 152 3.86 22.55 16.18
C ILE A 152 4.78 23.76 16.01
N ILE A 153 4.23 24.97 16.09
CA ILE A 153 4.94 26.22 15.80
C ILE A 153 4.83 27.16 16.99
N LEU A 154 5.91 27.87 17.31
CA LEU A 154 5.93 28.90 18.33
C LEU A 154 4.91 30.02 18.03
N SER A 155 4.06 30.35 19.00
CA SER A 155 2.98 31.35 18.89
C SER A 155 3.46 32.71 18.38
N SER A 156 4.67 33.13 18.76
CA SER A 156 5.24 34.40 18.33
C SER A 156 5.38 34.56 16.82
N TYR A 157 5.60 33.45 16.07
CA TYR A 157 5.57 33.51 14.62
C TYR A 157 4.18 33.76 14.07
N GLY A 158 3.14 33.25 14.75
CA GLY A 158 1.75 33.58 14.43
C GLY A 158 1.50 35.08 14.55
N VAL A 159 1.81 35.67 15.72
CA VAL A 159 1.63 37.10 15.95
C VAL A 159 2.45 37.95 14.97
N TYR A 160 3.72 37.62 14.75
CA TYR A 160 4.56 38.40 13.84
C TYR A 160 4.10 38.30 12.39
N ASN A 161 3.68 37.11 11.95
CA ASN A 161 3.12 36.92 10.62
C ASN A 161 1.80 37.69 10.44
N ALA A 162 0.96 37.75 11.46
CA ALA A 162 -0.25 38.57 11.44
C ALA A 162 0.08 40.04 11.19
N TYR A 163 1.04 40.59 11.93
CA TYR A 163 1.56 41.94 11.67
C TYR A 163 2.05 42.12 10.22
N ARG A 164 2.86 41.17 9.72
CA ARG A 164 3.41 41.23 8.36
C ARG A 164 2.36 41.16 7.26
N LEU A 165 1.23 40.51 7.50
CA LEU A 165 0.11 40.49 6.56
C LEU A 165 -0.55 41.87 6.45
N MET A 166 -0.69 42.58 7.56
CA MET A 166 -1.26 43.93 7.63
C MET A 166 -0.27 45.00 7.11
N ARG A 167 1.03 44.83 7.36
CA ARG A 167 2.09 45.78 6.95
C ARG A 167 3.19 45.08 6.13
N PRO A 168 2.90 44.61 4.90
CA PRO A 168 3.84 43.80 4.12
C PRO A 168 5.07 44.56 3.63
N LYS A 169 4.94 45.88 3.43
CA LYS A 169 5.99 46.77 2.90
C LYS A 169 6.96 47.29 3.96
N GLU A 170 6.69 47.06 5.24
CA GLU A 170 7.56 47.52 6.31
C GLU A 170 8.93 46.83 6.28
N LYS A 171 10.00 47.61 6.37
CA LYS A 171 11.38 47.11 6.43
C LYS A 171 12.14 47.51 7.70
N GLU A 172 11.56 48.40 8.48
CA GLU A 172 12.12 48.90 9.73
C GLU A 172 12.02 47.85 10.84
N VAL A 173 12.81 48.05 11.90
CA VAL A 173 12.67 47.25 13.12
C VAL A 173 11.42 47.72 13.85
N VAL A 174 10.53 46.79 14.17
CA VAL A 174 9.23 47.08 14.79
C VAL A 174 9.05 46.26 16.06
N LEU A 175 8.45 46.91 17.06
CA LEU A 175 7.97 46.29 18.28
C LEU A 175 6.48 45.94 18.12
N VAL A 176 6.13 44.66 18.14
CA VAL A 176 4.74 44.18 18.08
C VAL A 176 4.36 43.62 19.46
N VAL A 177 3.34 44.18 20.08
CA VAL A 177 2.80 43.70 21.35
C VAL A 177 1.39 43.16 21.10
N ASN A 178 1.23 41.86 21.26
CA ASN A 178 -0.08 41.21 21.21
C ASN A 178 -0.56 40.94 22.63
N ILE A 179 -1.64 41.60 22.99
CA ILE A 179 -2.27 41.48 24.30
C ILE A 179 -3.34 40.40 24.25
N ASP A 180 -3.08 39.31 24.96
CA ASP A 180 -3.97 38.15 25.03
C ASP A 180 -3.95 37.56 26.45
N SER A 181 -4.94 36.71 26.73
CA SER A 181 -5.09 36.03 28.02
C SER A 181 -4.64 34.56 27.93
N PRO A 182 -3.96 34.01 28.96
CA PRO A 182 -3.44 34.68 30.15
C PRO A 182 -2.06 35.33 29.96
N PHE A 183 -1.37 35.08 28.83
CA PHE A 183 -0.10 35.73 28.53
C PHE A 183 -0.19 36.56 27.26
N SER A 184 0.45 37.72 27.33
CA SER A 184 0.70 38.60 26.20
C SER A 184 2.11 38.40 25.67
N GLU A 185 2.34 38.77 24.42
CA GLU A 185 3.61 38.58 23.73
C GLU A 185 4.16 39.90 23.22
N ILE A 186 5.43 40.15 23.52
CA ILE A 186 6.23 41.25 23.00
C ILE A 186 7.18 40.65 21.98
N ILE A 187 7.13 41.14 20.76
CA ILE A 187 7.93 40.65 19.64
C ILE A 187 8.66 41.83 19.03
N ILE A 188 9.94 41.66 18.74
CA ILE A 188 10.68 42.60 17.91
C ILE A 188 11.07 41.86 16.65
N GLY A 189 10.82 42.46 15.50
CA GLY A 189 11.16 41.85 14.23
C GLY A 189 11.52 42.87 13.17
N LYS A 190 12.17 42.40 12.12
CA LYS A 190 12.53 43.18 10.94
C LYS A 190 12.24 42.38 9.70
N GLU A 191 11.54 42.99 8.74
CA GLU A 191 11.09 42.30 7.52
C GLU A 191 10.45 40.94 7.86
N LYS A 192 10.96 39.82 7.34
CA LYS A 192 10.39 38.47 7.55
C LYS A 192 10.92 37.76 8.80
N HIS A 193 11.78 38.42 9.57
CA HIS A 193 12.52 37.77 10.64
C HIS A 193 12.04 38.24 12.00
N LEU A 194 11.67 37.26 12.83
CA LEU A 194 11.48 37.47 14.25
C LEU A 194 12.86 37.59 14.90
N LEU A 195 13.13 38.71 15.56
CA LEU A 195 14.45 38.99 16.15
C LEU A 195 14.46 38.74 17.64
N PHE A 196 13.38 39.11 18.32
CA PHE A 196 13.23 38.90 19.75
C PHE A 196 11.78 38.57 20.05
N SER A 197 11.55 37.75 21.06
CA SER A 197 10.20 37.51 21.57
C SER A 197 10.25 37.23 23.06
N ARG A 198 9.26 37.72 23.80
CA ARG A 198 9.07 37.46 25.22
C ARG A 198 7.58 37.37 25.53
N ALA A 199 7.20 36.40 26.36
CA ALA A 199 5.86 36.33 26.92
C ALA A 199 5.87 36.89 28.35
N PHE A 200 4.77 37.53 28.74
CA PHE A 200 4.54 38.01 30.10
C PHE A 200 3.07 37.84 30.45
N LYS A 201 2.76 37.66 31.74
CA LYS A 201 1.36 37.67 32.21
C LYS A 201 0.86 39.10 32.13
N PHE A 202 -0.27 39.31 31.46
CA PHE A 202 -0.81 40.66 31.35
C PHE A 202 -1.27 41.17 32.73
N SER A 203 -0.76 42.33 33.11
CA SER A 203 -1.21 43.12 34.25
C SER A 203 -1.18 44.58 33.81
N GLN A 204 -2.30 45.29 33.94
CA GLN A 204 -2.40 46.68 33.47
C GLN A 204 -1.40 47.60 34.17
N SER A 205 -1.09 47.35 35.46
CA SER A 205 -0.11 48.14 36.23
C SER A 205 1.32 47.98 35.71
N ASP A 206 1.68 46.79 35.25
CA ASP A 206 3.07 46.44 34.95
C ASP A 206 3.35 46.41 33.44
N PHE A 207 2.31 46.50 32.61
CA PHE A 207 2.37 46.36 31.16
C PHE A 207 3.45 47.22 30.50
N ILE A 208 3.42 48.53 30.77
CA ILE A 208 4.38 49.49 30.21
C ILE A 208 5.80 49.17 30.69
N SER A 209 5.95 48.82 31.96
CA SER A 209 7.25 48.46 32.55
C SER A 209 7.84 47.19 31.93
N GLU A 210 7.02 46.20 31.61
CA GLU A 210 7.47 44.96 30.97
C GLU A 210 7.90 45.18 29.52
N ILE A 211 7.22 46.07 28.79
CA ILE A 211 7.65 46.47 27.45
C ILE A 211 8.98 47.22 27.51
N GLU A 212 9.11 48.20 28.40
CA GLU A 212 10.33 48.98 28.55
C GLU A 212 11.53 48.09 28.90
N LYS A 213 11.39 47.19 29.88
CA LYS A 213 12.42 46.20 30.21
C LYS A 213 12.80 45.36 29.00
N THR A 214 11.82 44.94 28.22
CA THR A 214 12.05 44.10 27.03
C THR A 214 12.81 44.84 25.95
N VAL A 215 12.46 46.10 25.67
CA VAL A 215 13.20 46.94 24.71
C VAL A 215 14.63 47.15 25.20
N ARG A 216 14.84 47.49 26.48
CA ARG A 216 16.19 47.65 27.05
C ARG A 216 17.04 46.37 26.94
N VAL A 217 16.46 45.20 27.19
CA VAL A 217 17.16 43.91 27.02
C VAL A 217 17.53 43.69 25.56
N TYR A 218 16.62 43.92 24.63
CA TYR A 218 16.88 43.79 23.20
C TYR A 218 18.00 44.73 22.73
N GLU A 219 17.97 46.00 23.13
CA GLU A 219 19.00 46.98 22.79
C GLU A 219 20.38 46.56 23.33
N LYS A 220 20.42 46.00 24.55
CA LYS A 220 21.66 45.49 25.15
C LYS A 220 22.22 44.28 24.40
N GLU A 221 21.37 43.43 23.83
CA GLU A 221 21.80 42.30 23.01
C GLU A 221 22.34 42.73 21.63
N ASN A 222 22.08 43.98 21.20
CA ASN A 222 22.59 44.59 19.97
C ASN A 222 22.45 43.69 18.72
N ILE A 223 21.29 43.02 18.61
CA ILE A 223 20.99 42.04 17.53
C ILE A 223 20.88 42.73 16.16
N GLU A 224 20.11 43.81 16.15
CA GLU A 224 19.73 44.65 15.02
C GLU A 224 19.28 46.00 15.61
N GLY A 225 19.23 47.07 14.81
CA GLY A 225 18.92 48.43 15.28
C GLY A 225 17.66 48.57 16.13
N LYS A 226 17.47 49.75 16.73
CA LYS A 226 16.36 50.01 17.65
C LYS A 226 14.99 49.96 16.96
N PRO A 227 13.91 49.55 17.65
CA PRO A 227 12.56 49.68 17.12
C PRO A 227 12.23 51.13 16.75
N GLN A 228 11.76 51.36 15.53
CA GLN A 228 11.41 52.70 15.02
C GLN A 228 9.93 53.04 15.28
N LYS A 229 9.11 52.02 15.48
CA LYS A 229 7.69 52.13 15.86
C LYS A 229 7.23 50.92 16.65
N PHE A 230 6.08 51.06 17.29
CA PHE A 230 5.42 49.94 17.93
C PHE A 230 3.99 49.74 17.46
N ILE A 231 3.52 48.52 17.63
CA ILE A 231 2.21 48.05 17.24
C ILE A 231 1.58 47.39 18.46
N LEU A 232 0.38 47.81 18.81
CA LEU A 232 -0.45 47.13 19.81
C LEU A 232 -1.57 46.38 19.09
N SER A 233 -1.75 45.12 19.46
CA SER A 233 -2.85 44.27 19.01
C SER A 233 -3.44 43.52 20.19
N GLY A 234 -4.65 42.97 20.04
CA GLY A 234 -5.35 42.26 21.10
C GLY A 234 -6.79 42.73 21.27
N ARG A 235 -7.50 42.14 22.24
CA ARG A 235 -8.90 42.45 22.53
C ARG A 235 -9.06 43.07 23.93
N ILE A 236 -8.50 44.26 24.10
CA ILE A 236 -8.59 45.06 25.33
C ILE A 236 -9.20 46.43 24.99
N SER A 237 -10.14 46.91 25.81
CA SER A 237 -10.85 48.18 25.61
C SER A 237 -9.91 49.39 25.68
N GLU A 238 -8.89 49.30 26.53
CA GLU A 238 -7.96 50.37 26.90
C GLU A 238 -6.75 50.47 25.95
N LEU A 239 -6.74 49.74 24.82
CA LEU A 239 -5.61 49.75 23.87
C LEU A 239 -5.21 51.15 23.41
N ARG A 240 -6.18 52.05 23.25
CA ARG A 240 -5.93 53.45 22.85
C ARG A 240 -5.23 54.25 23.95
N GLU A 241 -5.59 54.03 25.20
CA GLU A 241 -4.98 54.71 26.36
C GLU A 241 -3.55 54.19 26.57
N LEU A 242 -3.38 52.87 26.54
CA LEU A 242 -2.07 52.22 26.64
C LEU A 242 -1.13 52.65 25.50
N LYS A 243 -1.66 52.87 24.29
CA LYS A 243 -0.90 53.41 23.17
C LYS A 243 -0.31 54.78 23.52
N LEU A 244 -1.14 55.72 23.98
CA LEU A 244 -0.69 57.09 24.29
C LEU A 244 0.37 57.10 25.39
N GLU A 245 0.18 56.27 26.42
CA GLU A 245 1.16 56.15 27.50
C GLU A 245 2.50 55.58 27.01
N LEU A 246 2.45 54.58 26.13
CA LEU A 246 3.63 53.93 25.58
C LEU A 246 4.38 54.83 24.58
N GLU A 247 3.67 55.64 23.77
CA GLU A 247 4.29 56.66 22.90
C GLU A 247 5.11 57.66 23.74
N ARG A 248 4.56 58.12 24.87
CA ARG A 248 5.27 59.04 25.77
C ARG A 248 6.50 58.40 26.43
N LYS A 249 6.45 57.08 26.70
CA LYS A 249 7.51 56.36 27.42
C LYS A 249 8.65 55.87 26.52
N LEU A 250 8.33 55.42 25.32
CA LEU A 250 9.33 54.90 24.37
C LEU A 250 9.80 55.95 23.37
N GLU A 251 9.14 57.11 23.29
CA GLU A 251 9.47 58.19 22.35
C GLU A 251 9.45 57.75 20.88
N ILE A 252 8.62 56.76 20.55
CA ILE A 252 8.40 56.25 19.19
C ILE A 252 6.90 56.16 18.89
N GLN A 253 6.54 56.23 17.61
CA GLN A 253 5.14 56.22 17.18
C GLN A 253 4.49 54.85 17.39
N GLY A 254 3.23 54.85 17.84
CA GLY A 254 2.41 53.68 18.04
C GLY A 254 1.28 53.53 17.01
N GLU A 255 0.92 52.30 16.69
CA GLU A 255 -0.29 51.96 15.95
C GLU A 255 -1.09 50.90 16.72
N VAL A 256 -2.43 51.01 16.71
CA VAL A 256 -3.30 49.94 17.22
C VAL A 256 -3.89 49.23 16.00
N ILE A 257 -3.67 47.92 15.90
CA ILE A 257 -4.18 47.12 14.78
C ILE A 257 -4.86 45.85 15.29
N SER A 258 -5.94 45.45 14.63
CA SER A 258 -6.58 44.14 14.79
C SER A 258 -6.70 43.49 13.43
N LEU A 259 -6.16 42.28 13.30
CA LEU A 259 -6.27 41.52 12.06
C LEU A 259 -7.73 41.10 11.84
N GLU A 260 -8.45 40.83 12.93
CA GLU A 260 -9.87 40.51 12.88
C GLU A 260 -10.70 41.63 12.25
N GLU A 261 -10.40 42.88 12.60
CA GLU A 261 -11.05 44.07 12.04
C GLU A 261 -10.62 44.34 10.59
N GLU A 262 -9.32 44.32 10.30
CA GLU A 262 -8.77 44.67 8.98
C GLU A 262 -9.26 43.72 7.88
N PHE A 263 -9.46 42.44 8.21
CA PHE A 263 -9.95 41.43 7.28
C PHE A 263 -11.46 41.10 7.43
N LYS A 264 -12.21 41.88 8.23
CA LYS A 264 -13.65 41.68 8.48
C LYS A 264 -14.00 40.24 8.90
N ILE A 265 -13.17 39.69 9.78
CA ILE A 265 -13.25 38.30 10.20
C ILE A 265 -14.40 38.06 11.17
N SER A 266 -14.82 39.10 11.90
CA SER A 266 -15.99 39.06 12.79
C SER A 266 -17.21 38.43 12.13
N ASP A 267 -17.46 38.77 10.86
CA ASP A 267 -18.63 38.33 10.09
C ASP A 267 -18.54 36.84 9.70
N LEU A 268 -17.35 36.26 9.78
CA LEU A 268 -17.06 34.88 9.42
C LEU A 268 -17.09 33.92 10.61
N ILE A 269 -17.17 34.44 11.85
CA ILE A 269 -17.16 33.64 13.08
C ILE A 269 -18.59 33.20 13.41
N LYS A 270 -18.86 31.90 13.39
CA LYS A 270 -20.20 31.36 13.68
C LYS A 270 -20.47 31.02 15.15
N ASN A 271 -19.41 30.91 15.97
CA ASN A 271 -19.50 30.65 17.40
C ASN A 271 -18.54 31.61 18.11
N VAL A 272 -19.06 32.52 18.93
CA VAL A 272 -18.24 33.42 19.74
C VAL A 272 -18.21 32.88 21.16
N SER A 273 -17.18 32.13 21.51
CA SER A 273 -16.81 31.97 22.92
C SER A 273 -15.84 33.09 23.28
N SER A 274 -16.19 33.82 24.35
CA SER A 274 -15.40 34.83 25.08
C SER A 274 -14.79 35.98 24.27
N THR A 275 -15.11 37.19 24.70
CA THR A 275 -14.67 38.47 24.09
C THR A 275 -13.20 38.82 24.35
N SER A 276 -12.52 38.07 25.24
CA SER A 276 -11.20 38.43 25.77
C SER A 276 -10.01 37.76 25.09
N PHE A 277 -10.22 36.84 24.14
CA PHE A 277 -9.13 36.12 23.47
C PHE A 277 -8.99 36.53 22.01
N SER A 278 -7.75 36.75 21.55
CA SER A 278 -7.47 37.15 20.17
C SER A 278 -7.27 35.96 19.23
N LEU A 279 -7.71 36.10 17.98
CA LEU A 279 -7.46 35.17 16.88
C LEU A 279 -6.16 35.49 16.12
N THR A 280 -5.48 36.59 16.44
CA THR A 280 -4.28 37.10 15.76
C THR A 280 -3.24 36.01 15.53
N THR A 281 -2.86 35.26 16.58
CA THR A 281 -1.89 34.16 16.47
C THR A 281 -2.33 33.12 15.45
N PHE A 282 -3.60 32.69 15.48
CA PHE A 282 -4.10 31.62 14.64
C PHE A 282 -4.17 32.06 13.18
N LEU A 283 -4.62 33.29 12.94
CA LEU A 283 -4.71 33.86 11.59
C LEU A 283 -3.33 34.05 10.98
N GLY A 284 -2.36 34.52 11.76
CA GLY A 284 -0.98 34.63 11.30
C GLY A 284 -0.30 33.27 11.07
N LEU A 285 -0.62 32.23 11.85
CA LEU A 285 -0.15 30.86 11.57
C LEU A 285 -0.81 30.25 10.33
N LEU A 286 -2.07 30.60 10.06
CA LEU A 286 -2.83 30.09 8.92
C LEU A 286 -2.40 30.72 7.59
N LEU A 287 -2.30 32.05 7.57
CA LEU A 287 -2.11 32.86 6.37
C LEU A 287 -0.64 33.22 6.12
N GLY A 288 0.18 33.23 7.18
CA GLY A 288 1.59 33.52 7.11
C GLY A 288 2.41 32.39 6.47
N LYS A 289 3.59 32.76 5.94
CA LYS A 289 4.58 31.76 5.52
C LYS A 289 5.38 31.34 6.76
N ILE A 290 5.51 30.04 6.96
CA ILE A 290 6.27 29.45 8.06
C ILE A 290 7.30 28.49 7.48
N ASP A 291 8.55 28.70 7.85
CA ASP A 291 9.67 27.83 7.49
C ASP A 291 9.47 26.43 8.12
N GLU A 292 9.76 25.37 7.37
CA GLU A 292 9.65 23.99 7.87
C GLU A 292 10.65 23.69 9.01
N ASN A 293 11.77 24.42 9.04
CA ASN A 293 12.78 24.31 10.10
C ASN A 293 12.28 24.83 11.46
N LEU A 294 11.16 25.57 11.48
CA LEU A 294 10.50 26.05 12.69
C LEU A 294 9.52 25.02 13.29
N ASN A 295 9.26 23.91 12.60
CA ASN A 295 8.33 22.89 13.05
C ASN A 295 8.96 21.98 14.10
N LEU A 296 8.46 22.09 15.34
CA LEU A 296 8.94 21.37 16.52
C LEU A 296 8.50 19.91 16.60
N ILE A 297 7.78 19.39 15.60
CA ILE A 297 7.51 17.95 15.53
C ILE A 297 8.82 17.21 15.22
N PRO A 298 9.27 16.28 16.08
CA PRO A 298 10.51 15.55 15.87
C PRO A 298 10.57 14.85 14.50
N SER A 299 11.75 14.88 13.87
CA SER A 299 11.98 14.30 12.55
C SER A 299 11.77 12.77 12.50
N SER A 300 11.97 12.06 13.62
CA SER A 300 11.64 10.63 13.76
C SER A 300 10.17 10.34 13.45
N LEU A 301 9.27 11.21 13.90
CA LEU A 301 7.83 11.10 13.69
C LEU A 301 7.39 11.63 12.31
N LYS A 302 8.12 12.60 11.74
CA LYS A 302 7.96 12.99 10.33
C LYS A 302 8.23 11.79 9.41
N LYS A 303 9.30 11.03 9.66
CA LYS A 303 9.67 9.82 8.89
C LYS A 303 8.66 8.67 9.03
N GLU A 304 8.08 8.46 10.21
CA GLU A 304 6.99 7.47 10.36
C GLU A 304 5.74 7.83 9.54
N ARG A 305 5.39 9.12 9.47
CA ARG A 305 4.29 9.60 8.64
C ARG A 305 4.57 9.46 7.16
N GLU A 306 5.78 9.79 6.71
CA GLU A 306 6.19 9.58 5.32
C GLU A 306 6.03 8.10 4.95
N LYS A 307 6.47 7.16 5.80
CA LYS A 307 6.27 5.72 5.57
C LYS A 307 4.78 5.33 5.48
N ILE A 308 3.92 5.86 6.36
CA ILE A 308 2.48 5.56 6.32
C ILE A 308 1.81 6.15 5.06
N TYR A 309 2.20 7.37 4.68
CA TYR A 309 1.71 8.03 3.47
C TYR A 309 2.14 7.27 2.21
N LEU A 310 3.43 6.95 2.11
CA LEU A 310 3.99 6.15 1.01
C LEU A 310 3.31 4.79 0.91
N LYS A 311 3.06 4.10 2.03
CA LYS A 311 2.29 2.85 2.04
C LYS A 311 0.88 3.02 1.46
N LYS A 312 0.17 4.11 1.80
CA LYS A 312 -1.19 4.37 1.28
C LYS A 312 -1.17 4.67 -0.22
N GLU A 313 -0.24 5.49 -0.70
CA GLU A 313 -0.09 5.75 -2.13
C GLU A 313 0.26 4.47 -2.88
N PHE A 314 1.14 3.63 -2.31
CA PHE A 314 1.47 2.32 -2.86
C PHE A 314 0.25 1.39 -2.94
N PHE A 315 -0.57 1.31 -1.89
CA PHE A 315 -1.81 0.53 -1.91
C PHE A 315 -2.81 1.01 -2.96
N LYS A 316 -2.92 2.33 -3.20
CA LYS A 316 -3.78 2.87 -4.28
C LYS A 316 -3.27 2.44 -5.65
N ILE A 317 -1.96 2.52 -5.89
CA ILE A 317 -1.34 2.10 -7.15
C ILE A 317 -1.54 0.60 -7.37
N ILE A 318 -1.37 -0.23 -6.34
CA ILE A 318 -1.64 -1.67 -6.40
C ILE A 318 -3.11 -1.93 -6.78
N ASN A 319 -4.06 -1.26 -6.13
CA ASN A 319 -5.49 -1.45 -6.44
C ASN A 319 -5.82 -1.03 -7.87
N LEU A 320 -5.20 0.03 -8.38
CA LEU A 320 -5.34 0.45 -9.78
C LEU A 320 -4.76 -0.59 -10.74
N LEU A 321 -3.59 -1.16 -10.42
CA LEU A 321 -2.95 -2.23 -11.20
C LEU A 321 -3.79 -3.52 -11.21
N ILE A 322 -4.33 -3.93 -10.06
CA ILE A 322 -5.22 -5.10 -9.97
C ILE A 322 -6.49 -4.86 -10.79
N GLY A 323 -7.09 -3.67 -10.69
CA GLY A 323 -8.26 -3.30 -11.48
C GLY A 323 -7.98 -3.36 -12.99
N THR A 324 -6.87 -2.78 -13.44
CA THR A 324 -6.48 -2.80 -14.86
C THR A 324 -6.17 -4.21 -15.37
N LEU A 325 -5.44 -5.03 -14.61
CA LEU A 325 -5.21 -6.45 -14.93
C LEU A 325 -6.53 -7.24 -15.00
N PHE A 326 -7.45 -7.00 -14.07
CA PHE A 326 -8.77 -7.62 -14.10
C PHE A 326 -9.54 -7.26 -15.37
N PHE A 327 -9.58 -5.96 -15.73
CA PHE A 327 -10.23 -5.51 -16.98
C PHE A 327 -9.58 -6.12 -18.24
N LEU A 328 -8.25 -6.20 -18.29
CA LEU A 328 -7.52 -6.82 -19.41
C LEU A 328 -7.75 -8.34 -19.51
N SER A 329 -8.08 -9.01 -18.39
CA SER A 329 -8.36 -10.44 -18.37
C SER A 329 -9.76 -10.81 -18.89
N LEU A 330 -10.73 -9.89 -18.87
CA LEU A 330 -12.13 -10.16 -19.25
C LEU A 330 -12.30 -10.77 -20.66
N PRO A 331 -11.61 -10.28 -21.73
CA PRO A 331 -11.70 -10.88 -23.05
C PRO A 331 -11.20 -12.32 -23.08
N THR A 332 -10.06 -12.60 -22.42
CA THR A 332 -9.48 -13.95 -22.37
C THR A 332 -10.38 -14.95 -21.64
N ILE A 333 -11.02 -14.51 -20.55
CA ILE A 333 -12.00 -15.31 -19.79
C ILE A 333 -13.20 -15.63 -20.68
N LYS A 334 -13.73 -14.63 -21.41
CA LYS A 334 -14.83 -14.81 -22.35
C LYS A 334 -14.48 -15.81 -23.45
N ASP A 335 -13.30 -15.70 -24.04
CA ASP A 335 -12.82 -16.61 -25.08
C ASP A 335 -12.63 -18.05 -24.56
N PHE A 336 -12.08 -18.20 -23.35
CA PHE A 336 -11.93 -19.50 -22.71
C PHE A 336 -13.30 -20.15 -22.44
N TYR A 337 -14.26 -19.38 -21.94
CA TYR A 337 -15.62 -19.87 -21.71
C TYR A 337 -16.31 -20.30 -23.02
N ASN A 338 -16.12 -19.52 -24.10
CA ASN A 338 -16.61 -19.88 -25.44
C ASN A 338 -15.99 -21.19 -25.94
N LYS A 339 -14.68 -21.40 -25.76
CA LYS A 339 -14.00 -22.65 -26.12
C LYS A 339 -14.53 -23.85 -25.34
N ILE A 340 -14.78 -23.71 -24.04
CA ILE A 340 -15.41 -24.77 -23.23
C ILE A 340 -16.79 -25.12 -23.77
N ARG A 341 -17.62 -24.10 -24.07
CA ARG A 341 -18.96 -24.30 -24.62
C ARG A 341 -18.90 -25.01 -25.98
N TYR A 342 -17.96 -24.61 -26.84
CA TYR A 342 -17.75 -25.25 -28.14
C TYR A 342 -17.30 -26.71 -28.00
N LEU A 343 -16.35 -27.01 -27.10
CA LEU A 343 -15.92 -28.37 -26.82
C LEU A 343 -17.07 -29.25 -26.31
N LYS A 344 -17.94 -28.71 -25.44
CA LYS A 344 -19.13 -29.43 -24.97
C LYS A 344 -20.06 -29.77 -26.13
N LYS A 345 -20.28 -28.84 -27.07
CA LYS A 345 -21.07 -29.08 -28.29
C LYS A 345 -20.45 -30.18 -29.16
N LEU A 346 -19.13 -30.12 -29.40
CA LEU A 346 -18.42 -31.10 -30.22
C LEU A 346 -18.45 -32.50 -29.60
N LYS A 347 -18.28 -32.60 -28.26
CA LYS A 347 -18.44 -33.87 -27.53
C LYS A 347 -19.85 -34.44 -27.68
N SER A 348 -20.88 -33.59 -27.61
CA SER A 348 -22.27 -34.02 -27.80
C SER A 348 -22.52 -34.56 -29.21
N GLN A 349 -21.99 -33.92 -30.25
CA GLN A 349 -22.10 -34.41 -31.63
C GLN A 349 -21.32 -35.71 -31.84
N LEU A 350 -20.13 -35.84 -31.24
CA LEU A 350 -19.34 -37.07 -31.26
C LEU A 350 -20.05 -38.23 -30.56
N SER A 351 -20.74 -37.99 -29.44
CA SER A 351 -21.51 -39.03 -28.75
C SER A 351 -22.70 -39.56 -29.56
N GLU A 352 -23.22 -38.76 -30.50
CA GLU A 352 -24.31 -39.17 -31.38
C GLU A 352 -23.80 -40.09 -32.51
N VAL A 353 -22.60 -39.80 -33.03
CA VAL A 353 -21.97 -40.54 -34.15
C VAL A 353 -21.17 -41.76 -33.68
N SER A 354 -20.75 -41.83 -32.41
CA SER A 354 -19.90 -42.90 -31.85
C SER A 354 -20.46 -44.31 -32.04
N SER A 355 -21.78 -44.47 -31.94
CA SER A 355 -22.45 -45.77 -32.12
C SER A 355 -22.31 -46.33 -33.55
N TYR A 356 -22.25 -45.46 -34.56
CA TYR A 356 -22.07 -45.83 -35.95
C TYR A 356 -20.60 -46.18 -36.26
N VAL A 357 -19.67 -45.42 -35.69
CA VAL A 357 -18.22 -45.66 -35.83
C VAL A 357 -17.81 -47.00 -35.21
N GLU A 358 -18.40 -47.36 -34.07
CA GLU A 358 -18.10 -48.63 -33.39
C GLU A 358 -18.59 -49.85 -34.20
N LYS A 359 -19.79 -49.76 -34.83
CA LYS A 359 -20.31 -50.80 -35.73
C LYS A 359 -19.43 -50.99 -36.97
N LEU A 360 -18.93 -49.89 -37.56
CA LEU A 360 -18.03 -49.95 -38.71
C LEU A 360 -16.68 -50.57 -38.35
N LYS A 361 -16.15 -50.27 -37.16
CA LYS A 361 -14.89 -50.83 -36.68
C LYS A 361 -14.96 -52.36 -36.54
N LYS A 362 -16.03 -52.88 -35.94
CA LYS A 362 -16.28 -54.33 -35.82
C LYS A 362 -16.39 -55.04 -37.17
N LYS A 363 -17.06 -54.42 -38.16
CA LYS A 363 -17.15 -54.96 -39.53
C LYS A 363 -15.78 -55.04 -40.21
N LYS A 364 -14.91 -54.04 -40.02
CA LYS A 364 -13.55 -54.04 -40.57
C LYS A 364 -12.70 -55.17 -39.96
N GLU A 365 -12.75 -55.34 -38.64
CA GLU A 365 -12.01 -56.40 -37.94
C GLU A 365 -12.43 -57.81 -38.40
N PHE A 366 -13.72 -58.05 -38.59
CA PHE A 366 -14.21 -59.33 -39.14
C PHE A 366 -13.65 -59.63 -40.54
N LEU A 367 -13.63 -58.62 -41.42
CA LEU A 367 -13.11 -58.78 -42.78
C LEU A 367 -11.60 -59.09 -42.80
N GLU A 368 -10.83 -58.55 -41.87
CA GLU A 368 -9.39 -58.84 -41.74
C GLU A 368 -9.14 -60.29 -41.27
N ILE A 369 -9.95 -60.81 -40.33
CA ILE A 369 -9.86 -62.20 -39.87
C ILE A 369 -10.14 -63.19 -41.00
N VAL A 370 -11.17 -62.94 -41.80
CA VAL A 370 -11.54 -63.81 -42.93
C VAL A 370 -10.44 -63.84 -44.00
N LYS A 371 -9.87 -62.69 -44.34
CA LYS A 371 -8.75 -62.63 -45.31
C LYS A 371 -7.51 -63.39 -44.82
N LYS A 372 -7.23 -63.41 -43.52
CA LYS A 372 -6.02 -64.01 -42.95
C LYS A 372 -6.02 -65.55 -42.97
N ASN A 373 -7.19 -66.19 -43.02
CA ASN A 373 -7.34 -67.63 -42.80
C ASN A 373 -7.69 -68.47 -44.05
N GLN A 374 -7.50 -67.95 -45.27
CA GLN A 374 -7.81 -68.67 -46.52
C GLN A 374 -7.15 -70.06 -46.66
N ASN A 375 -5.94 -70.26 -46.12
CA ASN A 375 -5.22 -71.54 -46.25
C ASN A 375 -5.71 -72.64 -45.29
N ASN A 376 -6.39 -72.31 -44.20
CA ASN A 376 -6.91 -73.30 -43.25
C ASN A 376 -8.21 -73.97 -43.73
N LEU A 377 -8.84 -73.46 -44.79
CA LEU A 377 -10.01 -74.11 -45.39
C LEU A 377 -9.64 -75.43 -46.10
N LYS A 378 -8.43 -75.53 -46.67
CA LYS A 378 -7.94 -76.73 -47.39
C LYS A 378 -7.79 -77.97 -46.49
N ILE A 379 -7.53 -77.81 -45.19
CA ILE A 379 -7.37 -78.96 -44.27
C ILE A 379 -8.71 -79.51 -43.79
N ILE A 380 -9.72 -78.66 -43.66
CA ILE A 380 -11.09 -79.07 -43.30
C ILE A 380 -11.66 -79.94 -44.42
N ASP A 381 -11.47 -79.53 -45.68
CA ASP A 381 -11.84 -80.32 -46.86
C ASP A 381 -11.09 -81.67 -46.94
N PHE A 382 -9.84 -81.70 -46.48
CA PHE A 382 -9.03 -82.92 -46.42
C PHE A 382 -9.62 -83.92 -45.42
N PHE A 383 -9.98 -83.48 -44.20
CA PHE A 383 -10.59 -84.36 -43.19
C PHE A 383 -11.92 -84.94 -43.68
N TYR A 384 -12.74 -84.11 -44.31
CA TYR A 384 -14.02 -84.55 -44.87
C TYR A 384 -13.84 -85.62 -45.95
N LYS A 385 -12.86 -85.47 -46.85
CA LYS A 385 -12.59 -86.49 -47.88
C LYS A 385 -11.88 -87.74 -47.36
N MET A 386 -11.14 -87.61 -46.26
CA MET A 386 -10.47 -88.75 -45.63
C MET A 386 -11.47 -89.69 -44.97
N SER A 387 -12.53 -89.17 -44.33
CA SER A 387 -13.52 -90.03 -43.65
C SER A 387 -14.19 -91.04 -44.59
N ASP A 388 -14.34 -90.71 -45.88
CA ASP A 388 -14.96 -91.60 -46.87
C ASP A 388 -14.05 -92.75 -47.32
N ILE A 389 -12.74 -92.67 -47.09
CA ILE A 389 -11.74 -93.58 -47.70
C ILE A 389 -11.18 -94.60 -46.70
N ILE A 390 -11.38 -94.39 -45.40
CA ILE A 390 -10.83 -95.26 -44.35
C ILE A 390 -11.54 -96.64 -44.36
N PRO A 391 -10.83 -97.76 -44.57
CA PRO A 391 -11.42 -99.09 -44.52
C PRO A 391 -11.89 -99.46 -43.09
N GLN A 392 -12.97 -100.24 -42.97
CA GLN A 392 -13.52 -100.69 -41.66
C GLN A 392 -12.55 -101.45 -40.74
N ASN A 393 -11.40 -101.92 -41.26
CA ASN A 393 -10.39 -102.68 -40.50
C ASN A 393 -9.07 -101.90 -40.32
N LEU A 394 -9.11 -100.57 -40.39
CA LEU A 394 -7.96 -99.67 -40.25
C LEU A 394 -8.31 -98.49 -39.33
N PHE A 395 -7.49 -98.26 -38.31
CA PHE A 395 -7.66 -97.17 -37.34
C PHE A 395 -6.48 -96.21 -37.43
N LEU A 396 -6.75 -94.91 -37.53
CA LEU A 396 -5.72 -93.87 -37.46
C LEU A 396 -5.52 -93.45 -36.00
N THR A 397 -4.27 -93.44 -35.55
CA THR A 397 -3.89 -93.08 -34.17
C THR A 397 -3.20 -91.73 -34.11
N GLU A 398 -2.55 -91.31 -35.19
CA GLU A 398 -1.83 -90.04 -35.26
C GLU A 398 -2.03 -89.38 -36.62
N PHE A 399 -2.41 -88.11 -36.58
CA PHE A 399 -2.48 -87.21 -37.73
C PHE A 399 -1.61 -85.99 -37.45
N SER A 400 -0.60 -85.76 -38.28
CA SER A 400 0.24 -84.57 -38.20
C SER A 400 0.27 -83.88 -39.56
N TYR A 401 0.01 -82.57 -39.56
CA TYR A 401 0.02 -81.72 -40.74
C TYR A 401 0.99 -80.57 -40.52
N ASP A 402 1.93 -80.43 -41.45
CA ASP A 402 2.85 -79.31 -41.52
C ASP A 402 2.87 -78.81 -42.96
N LYS A 403 2.13 -77.73 -43.25
CA LYS A 403 2.00 -76.93 -44.50
C LYS A 403 2.06 -77.65 -45.86
N GLU A 404 3.03 -78.51 -46.10
CA GLU A 404 3.25 -79.29 -47.33
C GLU A 404 3.24 -80.82 -47.10
N ARG A 405 3.34 -81.28 -45.85
CA ARG A 405 3.47 -82.70 -45.47
C ARG A 405 2.36 -83.12 -44.52
N LEU A 406 1.89 -84.33 -44.73
CA LEU A 406 0.83 -84.95 -43.96
C LEU A 406 1.26 -86.36 -43.58
N LEU A 407 1.25 -86.62 -42.28
CA LEU A 407 1.80 -87.83 -41.69
C LEU A 407 0.70 -88.57 -40.94
N LEU A 408 0.48 -89.82 -41.36
CA LEU A 408 -0.57 -90.68 -40.86
C LEU A 408 0.06 -91.89 -40.19
N ARG A 409 -0.32 -92.15 -38.93
CA ARG A 409 -0.01 -93.42 -38.26
C ARG A 409 -1.29 -94.11 -37.85
N GLY A 410 -1.25 -95.42 -37.83
CA GLY A 410 -2.41 -96.22 -37.50
C GLY A 410 -2.10 -97.70 -37.39
N GLU A 411 -3.16 -98.45 -37.16
CA GLU A 411 -3.15 -99.89 -36.98
C GLU A 411 -4.18 -100.55 -37.90
N ALA A 412 -3.85 -101.73 -38.44
CA ALA A 412 -4.75 -102.50 -39.29
C ALA A 412 -4.66 -104.01 -38.99
N LYS A 413 -5.74 -104.75 -39.28
CA LYS A 413 -5.76 -106.22 -39.10
C LYS A 413 -4.78 -106.96 -40.03
N ASN A 414 -4.53 -106.42 -41.23
CA ASN A 414 -3.66 -107.06 -42.22
C ASN A 414 -2.90 -106.02 -43.07
N SER A 415 -1.76 -106.43 -43.62
CA SER A 415 -0.93 -105.58 -44.50
C SER A 415 -1.69 -105.15 -45.77
N SER A 416 -2.56 -106.02 -46.29
CA SER A 416 -3.40 -105.74 -47.47
C SER A 416 -4.28 -104.51 -47.30
N SER A 417 -4.85 -104.28 -46.11
CA SER A 417 -5.69 -103.09 -45.84
C SER A 417 -4.89 -101.80 -45.88
N ILE A 418 -3.63 -101.82 -45.43
CA ILE A 418 -2.72 -100.67 -45.45
C ILE A 418 -2.36 -100.29 -46.88
N PHE A 419 -2.04 -101.28 -47.72
CA PHE A 419 -1.71 -101.02 -49.13
C PHE A 419 -2.91 -100.58 -49.97
N ARG A 420 -4.12 -101.10 -49.68
CA ARG A 420 -5.37 -100.59 -50.28
C ARG A 420 -5.62 -99.14 -49.89
N PHE A 421 -5.50 -98.81 -48.61
CA PHE A 421 -5.65 -97.44 -48.13
C PHE A 421 -4.62 -96.49 -48.75
N SER A 422 -3.34 -96.88 -48.81
CA SER A 422 -2.30 -96.12 -49.50
C SER A 422 -2.60 -95.89 -50.98
N SER A 423 -3.18 -96.88 -51.66
CA SER A 423 -3.59 -96.77 -53.07
C SER A 423 -4.79 -95.83 -53.26
N SER A 424 -5.76 -95.85 -52.36
CA SER A 424 -6.88 -94.90 -52.38
C SER A 424 -6.42 -93.47 -52.09
N LEU A 425 -5.47 -93.28 -51.18
CA LEU A 425 -4.86 -91.97 -50.93
C LEU A 425 -4.14 -91.44 -52.18
N LYS A 426 -3.46 -92.28 -52.97
CA LYS A 426 -2.81 -91.86 -54.23
C LYS A 426 -3.79 -91.29 -55.27
N LYS A 427 -5.07 -91.64 -55.20
CA LYS A 427 -6.10 -91.14 -56.13
C LYS A 427 -6.63 -89.75 -55.76
N LEU A 428 -6.31 -89.23 -54.58
CA LEU A 428 -6.80 -87.93 -54.13
C LEU A 428 -6.15 -86.80 -54.92
N PRO A 429 -6.94 -85.87 -55.51
CA PRO A 429 -6.42 -84.88 -56.46
C PRO A 429 -5.44 -83.89 -55.81
N PHE A 430 -5.54 -83.67 -54.49
CA PHE A 430 -4.69 -82.76 -53.72
C PHE A 430 -3.41 -83.40 -53.18
N LEU A 431 -3.17 -84.70 -53.38
CA LEU A 431 -1.93 -85.37 -52.98
C LEU A 431 -0.98 -85.52 -54.16
N LYS A 432 0.27 -85.09 -53.98
CA LYS A 432 1.36 -85.20 -54.96
C LYS A 432 2.09 -86.54 -54.85
N LYS A 433 2.30 -87.02 -53.62
CA LYS A 433 3.06 -88.25 -53.35
C LYS A 433 2.54 -88.92 -52.09
N VAL A 434 2.42 -90.24 -52.11
CA VAL A 434 2.05 -91.06 -50.95
C VAL A 434 3.06 -92.20 -50.83
N LYS A 435 3.76 -92.26 -49.70
CA LYS A 435 4.79 -93.28 -49.41
C LYS A 435 4.47 -93.97 -48.09
N VAL A 436 4.39 -95.31 -48.11
CA VAL A 436 4.37 -96.11 -46.88
C VAL A 436 5.80 -96.15 -46.32
N PHE A 437 6.00 -95.61 -45.13
CA PHE A 437 7.31 -95.49 -44.49
C PHE A 437 7.72 -96.78 -43.77
N TYR A 438 6.79 -97.40 -43.02
CA TYR A 438 6.98 -98.75 -42.46
C TYR A 438 5.64 -99.46 -42.28
N VAL A 439 5.69 -100.79 -42.23
CA VAL A 439 4.66 -101.68 -41.68
C VAL A 439 5.35 -102.62 -40.70
N LYS A 440 4.94 -102.63 -39.43
CA LYS A 440 5.52 -103.46 -38.37
C LYS A 440 4.45 -104.35 -37.74
N GLU A 441 4.74 -105.63 -37.57
CA GLU A 441 3.86 -106.56 -36.84
C GLU A 441 4.02 -106.35 -35.33
N ARG A 442 2.91 -106.23 -34.61
CA ARG A 442 2.86 -106.19 -33.15
C ARG A 442 1.83 -107.22 -32.67
N ARG A 443 2.22 -108.05 -31.70
CA ARG A 443 1.28 -108.96 -31.01
C ARG A 443 0.64 -108.19 -29.86
N ALA A 444 -0.68 -108.11 -29.87
CA ALA A 444 -1.47 -107.54 -28.79
C ALA A 444 -2.68 -108.45 -28.54
N ASN A 445 -2.87 -108.91 -27.29
CA ASN A 445 -3.99 -109.75 -26.84
C ASN A 445 -4.33 -110.90 -27.83
N GLU A 446 -3.36 -111.77 -28.09
CA GLU A 446 -3.49 -112.98 -28.92
C GLU A 446 -3.89 -112.76 -30.41
N ARG A 447 -3.90 -111.50 -30.89
CA ARG A 447 -4.15 -111.15 -32.29
C ARG A 447 -2.94 -110.45 -32.93
N LYS A 448 -2.67 -110.76 -34.21
CA LYS A 448 -1.64 -110.07 -35.01
C LYS A 448 -2.20 -108.74 -35.52
N ILE A 449 -1.55 -107.63 -35.16
CA ILE A 449 -1.92 -106.28 -35.62
C ILE A 449 -0.73 -105.68 -36.36
N MET A 450 -1.00 -104.98 -37.47
CA MET A 450 0.01 -104.31 -38.28
C MET A 450 -0.03 -102.81 -37.99
N GLN A 451 1.05 -102.26 -37.44
CA GLN A 451 1.23 -100.82 -37.30
C GLN A 451 1.86 -100.23 -38.56
N PHE A 452 1.38 -99.07 -39.02
CA PHE A 452 1.91 -98.42 -40.21
C PHE A 452 2.18 -96.93 -40.02
N LYS A 453 3.05 -96.41 -40.89
CA LYS A 453 3.26 -94.97 -41.08
C LYS A 453 3.20 -94.65 -42.56
N ILE A 454 2.34 -93.72 -42.95
CA ILE A 454 2.22 -93.21 -44.32
C ILE A 454 2.57 -91.72 -44.31
N GLU A 455 3.41 -91.33 -45.25
CA GLU A 455 3.77 -89.93 -45.51
C GLU A 455 3.14 -89.49 -46.84
N CYS A 456 2.41 -88.38 -46.78
CA CYS A 456 1.71 -87.76 -47.90
C CYS A 456 2.27 -86.36 -48.12
N ILE A 457 2.52 -85.98 -49.38
CA ILE A 457 2.92 -84.63 -49.77
C ILE A 457 1.75 -83.99 -50.50
N LEU A 458 1.33 -82.81 -50.08
CA LEU A 458 0.23 -82.07 -50.70
C LEU A 458 0.69 -81.36 -51.97
N LYS A 459 -0.20 -81.24 -52.95
CA LYS A 459 -0.01 -80.32 -54.07
C LYS A 459 -0.19 -78.89 -53.55
N LYS A 460 0.70 -77.98 -53.95
CA LYS A 460 0.59 -76.54 -53.62
C LYS A 460 -0.71 -75.96 -54.16
#